data_AF-A0A7Y9MCH0-F1
#
_entry.id   AF-A0A7Y9MCH0-F1
#
_cell.length_a   1.000
_cell.length_b   1.000
_cell.length_c   1.000
_cell.angle_alpha   90.00
_cell.angle_beta   90.00
_cell.angle_gamma   90.00
#
_symmetry.space_group_name_H-M   'P 1'
#
loop_
_entity.id
_entity.type
_entity.pdbx_description
1 polymer ?
#
loop_
_entity_poly.entity_id
_entity_poly.type
_entity_poly.pdbx_seq_one_letter_code
_entity_poly.pdbx_strand_id
1 'polypeptide(L)'
;MDASESVNWSACGFEYEIHANVSWSGQDGVSFDIHDNQPYLQTTTEGGATVYDHYQAQLPIRALLTLVHGRALAWRSHRLRDHEFPTWMLDGSDREPSAVEVVLEATVRQHRAEVPASSDFVFSAFGLNDLGPKGLTSWVELCRDDDFRRAVEPAVEVINGATRFLEPQLMMLAISLDRFGYFRFQDGNRRPMHDHINKCLEQAGLDWPEIGPRLGIAKAISNVNNDLKHPDRSDYPETDELAAITRLAELIVRMQLFDILGVSDELRAAFLRSNDALQAVQAFTTLGITVTLGGKFVHSISI
;
A
#
# COMPACT_ATOMS: atom_id res chain seq x y z
N MET A 1 7.99 -12.87 -3.17
CA MET A 1 8.56 -13.07 -4.51
C MET A 1 9.53 -14.22 -4.45
N ASP A 2 9.57 -15.03 -5.49
CA ASP A 2 10.66 -15.99 -5.66
C ASP A 2 11.97 -15.23 -5.90
N ALA A 3 13.11 -15.75 -5.46
CA ALA A 3 14.37 -15.00 -5.47
C ALA A 3 14.90 -14.69 -6.90
N SER A 4 14.29 -15.27 -7.93
CA SER A 4 14.60 -15.06 -9.35
C SER A 4 13.51 -14.30 -10.12
N GLU A 5 12.52 -13.73 -9.43
CA GLU A 5 11.37 -13.08 -10.06
C GLU A 5 11.73 -11.66 -10.50
N SER A 6 11.63 -11.39 -11.81
CA SER A 6 11.64 -10.04 -12.36
C SER A 6 10.33 -9.77 -13.10
N VAL A 7 9.82 -8.54 -12.95
CA VAL A 7 8.62 -8.09 -13.66
C VAL A 7 8.95 -6.79 -14.36
N ASN A 8 8.67 -6.73 -15.67
CA ASN A 8 8.86 -5.56 -16.51
C ASN A 8 7.54 -5.10 -17.13
N TRP A 9 7.37 -3.79 -17.25
CA TRP A 9 6.20 -3.19 -17.89
C TRP A 9 6.46 -1.74 -18.26
N SER A 10 5.59 -1.18 -19.10
CA SER A 10 5.68 0.21 -19.54
C SER A 10 4.44 0.97 -19.07
N ALA A 11 4.64 2.17 -18.54
CA ALA A 11 3.53 3.06 -18.18
C ALA A 11 3.98 4.51 -18.21
N CYS A 12 3.11 5.40 -18.71
CA CYS A 12 3.29 6.85 -18.57
C CYS A 12 4.63 7.42 -19.11
N GLY A 13 5.24 6.78 -20.11
CA GLY A 13 6.52 7.21 -20.71
C GLY A 13 7.77 6.66 -20.00
N PHE A 14 7.59 5.75 -19.04
CA PHE A 14 8.68 5.02 -18.37
C PHE A 14 8.54 3.51 -18.61
N GLU A 15 9.68 2.87 -18.80
CA GLU A 15 9.84 1.44 -18.62
C GLU A 15 10.18 1.17 -17.16
N TYR A 16 9.55 0.16 -16.58
CA TYR A 16 9.71 -0.23 -15.20
C TYR A 16 10.24 -1.66 -15.12
N GLU A 17 11.08 -1.90 -14.13
CA GLU A 17 11.54 -3.24 -13.80
C GLU A 17 11.67 -3.40 -12.29
N ILE A 18 11.03 -4.43 -11.73
CA ILE A 18 11.25 -4.85 -10.34
C ILE A 18 12.05 -6.13 -10.36
N HIS A 19 13.12 -6.15 -9.58
CA HIS A 19 13.92 -7.34 -9.31
C HIS A 19 13.70 -7.78 -7.88
N ALA A 20 13.25 -9.02 -7.69
CA ALA A 20 12.95 -9.56 -6.38
C ALA A 20 14.20 -9.86 -5.55
N ASN A 21 15.32 -10.24 -6.17
CA ASN A 21 16.67 -10.40 -5.59
C ASN A 21 17.70 -10.74 -6.69
N VAL A 22 18.98 -10.51 -6.39
CA VAL A 22 20.23 -10.91 -7.08
C VAL A 22 20.20 -11.04 -8.61
N SER A 23 20.77 -10.04 -9.27
CA SER A 23 21.32 -10.17 -10.62
C SER A 23 22.77 -10.68 -10.55
N TRP A 24 23.02 -11.80 -11.24
CA TRP A 24 24.36 -12.38 -11.37
C TRP A 24 24.90 -12.02 -12.75
N SER A 25 26.12 -11.48 -12.82
CA SER A 25 26.85 -11.41 -14.07
C SER A 25 28.27 -11.91 -13.86
N GLY A 26 28.76 -12.70 -14.80
CA GLY A 26 30.07 -13.34 -14.70
C GLY A 26 30.53 -13.82 -16.08
N GLN A 27 31.83 -13.72 -16.31
CA GLN A 27 32.51 -14.38 -17.43
C GLN A 27 33.35 -15.51 -16.86
N ASP A 28 33.18 -16.72 -17.38
CA ASP A 28 33.97 -17.89 -17.01
C ASP A 28 35.47 -17.57 -17.07
N GLY A 29 36.14 -17.63 -15.92
CA GLY A 29 37.59 -17.49 -15.78
C GLY A 29 38.15 -16.09 -15.55
N VAL A 30 37.35 -15.03 -15.42
CA VAL A 30 37.86 -13.65 -15.22
C VAL A 30 37.32 -12.97 -13.95
N SER A 31 36.02 -12.99 -13.71
CA SER A 31 35.42 -12.53 -12.43
C SER A 31 34.02 -13.10 -12.23
N PHE A 32 33.62 -13.18 -10.96
CA PHE A 32 32.28 -13.52 -10.51
C PHE A 32 31.83 -12.42 -9.56
N ASP A 33 30.82 -11.65 -9.96
CA ASP A 33 30.37 -10.46 -9.24
C ASP A 33 28.88 -10.60 -8.88
N ILE A 34 28.59 -10.45 -7.58
CA ILE A 34 27.23 -10.36 -7.05
C ILE A 34 26.93 -8.87 -6.87
N HIS A 35 26.06 -8.31 -7.72
CA HIS A 35 25.86 -6.87 -7.74
C HIS A 35 24.83 -6.38 -6.72
N ASP A 36 23.73 -7.10 -6.49
CA ASP A 36 22.61 -6.61 -5.69
C ASP A 36 21.92 -7.71 -4.88
N ASN A 37 22.18 -7.81 -3.57
CA ASN A 37 21.46 -8.75 -2.67
C ASN A 37 20.17 -8.16 -2.10
N GLN A 38 19.61 -7.13 -2.75
CA GLN A 38 18.39 -6.45 -2.30
C GLN A 38 17.43 -6.26 -3.47
N PRO A 39 16.11 -6.35 -3.25
CA PRO A 39 15.13 -6.01 -4.27
C PRO A 39 15.26 -4.53 -4.67
N TYR A 40 15.15 -4.23 -5.95
CA TYR A 40 15.17 -2.86 -6.44
C TYR A 40 14.10 -2.61 -7.51
N LEU A 41 13.70 -1.35 -7.61
CA LEU A 41 12.85 -0.83 -8.66
C LEU A 41 13.70 0.06 -9.57
N GLN A 42 13.68 -0.24 -10.86
CA GLN A 42 14.34 0.54 -11.89
C GLN A 42 13.28 1.19 -12.77
N THR A 43 13.56 2.44 -13.18
CA THR A 43 12.79 3.13 -14.21
C THR A 43 13.73 3.68 -15.27
N THR A 44 13.40 3.52 -16.55
CA THR A 44 14.15 4.07 -17.68
C THR A 44 13.20 4.79 -18.64
N THR A 45 13.74 5.72 -19.43
CA THR A 45 12.97 6.43 -20.47
C THR A 45 13.89 6.86 -21.60
N GLU A 46 13.45 6.72 -22.85
CA GLU A 46 14.28 7.03 -24.03
C GLU A 46 14.55 8.54 -24.18
N GLY A 47 13.62 9.39 -23.72
CA GLY A 47 13.73 10.85 -23.84
C GLY A 47 14.61 11.51 -22.79
N GLY A 48 15.14 10.75 -21.83
CA GLY A 48 15.69 11.27 -20.59
C GLY A 48 14.61 11.84 -19.67
N ALA A 49 14.87 11.83 -18.35
CA ALA A 49 14.01 12.46 -17.35
C ALA A 49 14.84 12.87 -16.14
N THR A 50 14.34 13.81 -15.34
CA THR A 50 15.07 14.22 -14.13
C THR A 50 14.99 13.12 -13.08
N VAL A 51 15.94 13.12 -12.13
CA VAL A 51 15.91 12.20 -10.98
C VAL A 51 14.59 12.34 -10.20
N TYR A 52 14.04 13.55 -10.14
CA TYR A 52 12.75 13.80 -9.51
C TYR A 52 11.61 13.11 -10.26
N ASP A 53 11.60 13.17 -11.59
CA ASP A 53 10.56 12.51 -12.41
C ASP A 53 10.61 10.99 -12.25
N HIS A 54 11.82 10.40 -12.26
CA HIS A 54 12.00 8.97 -11.97
C HIS A 54 11.48 8.63 -10.57
N TYR A 55 11.78 9.44 -9.56
CA TYR A 55 11.28 9.24 -8.20
C TYR A 55 9.74 9.32 -8.14
N GLN A 56 9.12 10.31 -8.78
CA GLN A 56 7.66 10.43 -8.86
C GLN A 56 7.03 9.23 -9.57
N ALA A 57 7.64 8.74 -10.65
CA ALA A 57 7.20 7.56 -11.37
C ALA A 57 7.21 6.28 -10.50
N GLN A 58 8.11 6.21 -9.52
CA GLN A 58 8.28 5.06 -8.62
C GLN A 58 7.35 5.09 -7.39
N LEU A 59 6.83 6.25 -6.99
CA LEU A 59 5.96 6.39 -5.80
C LEU A 59 4.68 5.54 -5.87
N PRO A 60 3.95 5.48 -7.01
CA PRO A 60 2.79 4.59 -7.14
C PRO A 60 3.13 3.14 -6.84
N ILE A 61 4.29 2.66 -7.28
CA ILE A 61 4.71 1.27 -7.10
C ILE A 61 5.02 0.98 -5.63
N ARG A 62 5.72 1.90 -4.94
CA ARG A 62 5.90 1.79 -3.49
C ARG A 62 4.57 1.77 -2.75
N ALA A 63 3.63 2.65 -3.12
CA ALA A 63 2.30 2.69 -2.52
C ALA A 63 1.55 1.34 -2.69
N LEU A 64 1.60 0.75 -3.89
CA LEU A 64 1.04 -0.58 -4.16
C LEU A 64 1.66 -1.63 -3.26
N LEU A 65 3.00 -1.71 -3.23
CA LEU A 65 3.72 -2.71 -2.44
C LEU A 65 3.45 -2.55 -0.94
N THR A 66 3.37 -1.32 -0.44
CA THR A 66 2.99 -1.02 0.96
C THR A 66 1.59 -1.57 1.28
N LEU A 67 0.61 -1.35 0.40
CA LEU A 67 -0.76 -1.85 0.61
C LEU A 67 -0.86 -3.38 0.46
N VAL A 68 -0.18 -3.97 -0.52
CA VAL A 68 -0.16 -5.42 -0.75
C VAL A 68 0.41 -6.14 0.46
N HIS A 69 1.54 -5.67 0.99
CA HIS A 69 2.21 -6.30 2.11
C HIS A 69 1.70 -5.85 3.48
N GLY A 70 0.94 -4.75 3.57
CA GLY A 70 0.53 -4.20 4.86
C GLY A 70 1.72 -3.77 5.73
N ARG A 71 2.84 -3.42 5.09
CA ARG A 71 4.11 -3.15 5.77
C ARG A 71 4.75 -1.88 5.26
N ALA A 72 5.35 -1.13 6.18
CA ALA A 72 6.14 0.04 5.84
C ALA A 72 7.29 -0.33 4.90
N LEU A 73 7.42 0.42 3.80
CA LEU A 73 8.51 0.29 2.84
C LEU A 73 9.29 1.59 2.79
N ALA A 74 10.61 1.48 2.71
CA ALA A 74 11.54 2.60 2.79
C ALA A 74 12.52 2.57 1.62
N TRP A 75 12.74 3.72 0.99
CA TRP A 75 13.81 3.87 0.02
C TRP A 75 15.15 3.99 0.73
N ARG A 76 16.05 3.01 0.53
CA ARG A 76 17.32 2.91 1.26
C ARG A 76 18.55 3.38 0.51
N SER A 77 18.50 3.36 -0.81
CA SER A 77 19.60 3.72 -1.69
C SER A 77 19.01 4.07 -3.04
N HIS A 78 19.60 5.02 -3.74
CA HIS A 78 19.19 5.37 -5.10
C HIS A 78 20.44 5.41 -5.95
N ARG A 79 20.32 4.93 -7.17
CA ARG A 79 21.41 4.93 -8.14
C ARG A 79 20.90 5.53 -9.44
N LEU A 80 21.71 6.36 -10.06
CA LEU A 80 21.44 6.98 -11.35
C LEU A 80 22.48 6.47 -12.35
N ARG A 81 22.03 6.10 -13.55
CA ARG A 81 22.92 5.83 -14.68
C ARG A 81 22.60 6.84 -15.77
N ASP A 82 23.54 7.73 -16.06
CA ASP A 82 23.37 8.81 -17.04
C ASP A 82 24.70 9.09 -17.75
N HIS A 83 24.65 9.45 -19.03
CA HIS A 83 25.83 9.78 -19.84
C HIS A 83 26.58 11.03 -19.35
N GLU A 84 25.96 11.88 -18.52
CA GLU A 84 26.63 12.98 -17.82
C GLU A 84 27.63 12.50 -16.75
N PHE A 85 27.57 11.22 -16.36
CA PHE A 85 28.54 10.58 -15.45
C PHE A 85 29.36 9.49 -16.18
N PRO A 86 30.20 9.86 -17.16
CA PRO A 86 30.96 8.90 -17.94
C PRO A 86 32.04 8.22 -17.08
N THR A 87 32.22 6.91 -17.30
CA THR A 87 33.36 6.17 -16.75
C THR A 87 34.52 6.26 -17.74
N TRP A 88 35.51 7.11 -17.42
CA TRP A 88 36.72 7.27 -18.23
C TRP A 88 37.72 6.15 -17.97
N MET A 89 38.22 5.57 -19.06
CA MET A 89 39.32 4.60 -19.03
C MET A 89 40.67 5.31 -19.10
N LEU A 90 41.74 4.65 -18.64
CA LEU A 90 43.11 5.21 -18.68
C LEU A 90 43.62 5.49 -20.10
N ASP A 91 43.01 4.87 -21.12
CA ASP A 91 43.31 5.09 -22.54
C ASP A 91 42.51 6.26 -23.16
N GLY A 92 41.68 6.95 -22.37
CA GLY A 92 40.85 8.07 -22.81
C GLY A 92 39.54 7.67 -23.49
N SER A 93 39.24 6.37 -23.59
CA SER A 93 37.93 5.90 -24.04
C SER A 93 36.87 6.04 -22.94
N ASP A 94 35.62 6.22 -23.36
CA ASP A 94 34.45 6.15 -22.50
C ASP A 94 33.83 4.74 -22.55
N ARG A 95 33.37 4.26 -21.40
CA ARG A 95 32.51 3.07 -21.30
C ARG A 95 31.06 3.47 -21.07
N GLU A 96 30.15 2.50 -21.20
CA GLU A 96 28.79 2.66 -20.70
C GLU A 96 28.81 3.25 -19.28
N PRO A 97 27.96 4.25 -18.99
CA PRO A 97 28.01 4.94 -17.71
C PRO A 97 27.83 3.97 -16.54
N SER A 98 28.72 4.05 -15.55
CA SER A 98 28.52 3.36 -14.28
C SER A 98 27.37 4.00 -13.50
N ALA A 99 26.60 3.18 -12.79
CA ALA A 99 25.59 3.71 -11.87
C ALA A 99 26.27 4.46 -10.71
N VAL A 100 25.86 5.70 -10.47
CA VAL A 100 26.34 6.56 -9.37
C VAL A 100 25.29 6.64 -8.27
N GLU A 101 25.72 6.64 -7.00
CA GLU A 101 24.80 6.82 -5.88
C GLU A 101 24.32 8.26 -5.78
N VAL A 102 23.01 8.43 -5.55
CA VAL A 102 22.38 9.74 -5.35
C VAL A 102 21.60 9.74 -4.04
N VAL A 103 21.59 10.89 -3.37
CA VAL A 103 20.83 11.10 -2.13
C VAL A 103 19.71 12.08 -2.43
N LEU A 104 18.46 11.67 -2.18
CA LEU A 104 17.31 12.56 -2.31
C LEU A 104 16.86 13.03 -0.94
N GLU A 105 16.64 14.35 -0.80
CA GLU A 105 16.15 14.96 0.44
C GLU A 105 14.87 14.27 0.95
N ALA A 106 13.96 13.93 0.03
CA ALA A 106 12.69 13.25 0.31
C ALA A 106 12.85 11.87 0.97
N THR A 107 14.01 11.22 0.81
CA THR A 107 14.25 9.85 1.28
C THR A 107 15.33 9.77 2.34
N VAL A 108 16.05 10.84 2.69
CA VAL A 108 17.15 10.85 3.69
C VAL A 108 16.81 10.12 4.99
N ARG A 109 15.59 10.32 5.53
CA ARG A 109 15.16 9.64 6.76
C ARG A 109 14.95 8.14 6.57
N GLN A 110 14.53 7.72 5.38
CA GLN A 110 14.24 6.34 5.00
C GLN A 110 15.51 5.49 4.85
N HIS A 111 16.66 6.09 4.52
CA HIS A 111 17.96 5.41 4.47
C HIS A 111 18.32 4.69 5.77
N ARG A 112 17.80 5.16 6.92
CA ARG A 112 18.08 4.59 8.25
C ARG A 112 16.99 3.63 8.74
N ALA A 113 15.95 3.38 7.93
CA ALA A 113 14.87 2.49 8.32
C ALA A 113 15.36 1.03 8.41
N GLU A 114 14.98 0.35 9.48
CA GLU A 114 15.31 -1.05 9.74
C GLU A 114 14.80 -1.98 8.64
N VAL A 115 15.61 -2.97 8.25
CA VAL A 115 15.24 -4.00 7.26
C VAL A 115 14.11 -4.86 7.83
N PRO A 116 12.89 -4.83 7.24
CA PRO A 116 11.83 -5.72 7.70
C PRO A 116 12.29 -7.18 7.53
N ALA A 117 11.88 -8.03 8.47
CA ALA A 117 12.22 -9.44 8.40
C ALA A 117 11.50 -10.10 7.22
N SER A 118 12.08 -11.13 6.61
CA SER A 118 11.41 -11.87 5.53
C SER A 118 10.05 -12.46 5.97
N SER A 119 9.90 -12.76 7.27
CA SER A 119 8.62 -13.16 7.87
C SER A 119 7.52 -12.11 7.74
N ASP A 120 7.88 -10.83 7.67
CA ASP A 120 6.93 -9.72 7.55
C ASP A 120 6.24 -9.69 6.17
N PHE A 121 6.77 -10.42 5.19
CA PHE A 121 6.26 -10.44 3.81
C PHE A 121 5.57 -11.76 3.43
N VAL A 122 5.42 -12.70 4.37
CA VAL A 122 4.85 -14.04 4.13
C VAL A 122 3.37 -13.96 3.72
N PHE A 123 2.64 -12.96 4.22
CA PHE A 123 1.21 -12.81 3.97
C PHE A 123 0.91 -11.57 3.14
N SER A 124 1.31 -11.61 1.86
CA SER A 124 0.89 -10.61 0.86
C SER A 124 -0.55 -10.82 0.43
N ALA A 125 -1.24 -9.74 0.06
CA ALA A 125 -2.56 -9.83 -0.58
C ALA A 125 -2.53 -10.65 -1.88
N PHE A 126 -1.52 -10.44 -2.71
CA PHE A 126 -1.21 -11.15 -3.95
C PHE A 126 0.22 -10.80 -4.39
N GLY A 127 0.78 -11.54 -5.36
CA GLY A 127 2.07 -11.26 -5.98
C GLY A 127 1.95 -10.32 -7.19
N LEU A 128 3.06 -9.68 -7.59
CA LEU A 128 3.05 -8.81 -8.77
C LEU A 128 2.78 -9.58 -10.07
N ASN A 129 3.21 -10.84 -10.14
CA ASN A 129 2.88 -11.74 -11.25
C ASN A 129 1.37 -12.02 -11.37
N ASP A 130 0.61 -11.94 -10.28
CA ASP A 130 -0.85 -12.09 -10.33
C ASP A 130 -1.52 -10.90 -11.03
N LEU A 131 -0.90 -9.70 -10.97
CA LEU A 131 -1.35 -8.52 -11.72
C LEU A 131 -0.87 -8.55 -13.18
N GLY A 132 0.36 -9.01 -13.38
CA GLY A 132 1.08 -8.90 -14.63
C GLY A 132 1.31 -7.46 -15.09
N PRO A 133 1.92 -7.27 -16.27
CA PRO A 133 2.22 -5.93 -16.80
C PRO A 133 0.98 -5.04 -16.94
N LYS A 134 -0.16 -5.62 -17.35
CA LYS A 134 -1.41 -4.86 -17.53
C LYS A 134 -1.92 -4.27 -16.22
N GLY A 135 -2.00 -5.06 -15.15
CA GLY A 135 -2.46 -4.57 -13.85
C GLY A 135 -1.53 -3.52 -13.26
N LEU A 136 -0.21 -3.67 -13.46
CA LEU A 136 0.79 -2.68 -13.04
C LEU A 136 0.69 -1.36 -13.81
N THR A 137 0.51 -1.42 -15.13
CA THR A 137 0.24 -0.23 -15.95
C THR A 137 -1.04 0.46 -15.49
N SER A 138 -2.14 -0.30 -15.32
CA SER A 138 -3.42 0.27 -14.86
C SER A 138 -3.30 0.91 -13.48
N TRP A 139 -2.54 0.34 -12.54
CA TRP A 139 -2.29 0.96 -11.24
C TRP A 139 -1.57 2.31 -11.36
N VAL A 140 -0.47 2.36 -12.14
CA VAL A 140 0.29 3.60 -12.34
C VAL A 140 -0.58 4.68 -13.00
N GLU A 141 -1.40 4.30 -13.97
CA GLU A 141 -2.35 5.20 -14.63
C GLU A 141 -3.42 5.72 -13.67
N LEU A 142 -4.00 4.85 -12.83
CA LEU A 142 -4.96 5.25 -11.80
C LEU A 142 -4.37 6.25 -10.80
N CYS A 143 -3.11 6.06 -10.39
CA CYS A 143 -2.43 6.98 -9.48
C CYS A 143 -2.16 8.38 -10.08
N ARG A 144 -2.40 8.60 -11.38
CA ARG A 144 -2.38 9.94 -11.99
C ARG A 144 -3.65 10.73 -11.74
N ASP A 145 -4.75 10.05 -11.45
CA ASP A 145 -5.98 10.69 -11.05
C ASP A 145 -5.83 11.19 -9.60
N ASP A 146 -5.99 12.50 -9.41
CA ASP A 146 -5.81 13.13 -8.10
C ASP A 146 -6.82 12.63 -7.05
N ASP A 147 -8.04 12.28 -7.46
CA ASP A 147 -9.06 11.79 -6.53
C ASP A 147 -8.76 10.36 -6.10
N PHE A 148 -8.28 9.51 -7.02
CA PHE A 148 -7.78 8.18 -6.70
C PHE A 148 -6.54 8.23 -5.81
N ARG A 149 -5.56 9.07 -6.15
CA ARG A 149 -4.34 9.25 -5.36
C ARG A 149 -4.63 9.70 -3.93
N ARG A 150 -5.59 10.62 -3.75
CA ARG A 150 -6.07 11.05 -2.43
C ARG A 150 -6.80 9.95 -1.64
N ALA A 151 -7.28 8.89 -2.29
CA ALA A 151 -7.80 7.70 -1.61
C ALA A 151 -6.66 6.80 -1.11
N VAL A 152 -5.57 6.70 -1.85
CA VAL A 152 -4.43 5.81 -1.57
C VAL A 152 -3.48 6.38 -0.51
N GLU A 153 -3.07 7.64 -0.67
CA GLU A 153 -1.99 8.24 0.14
C GLU A 153 -2.20 8.16 1.66
N PRO A 154 -3.38 8.49 2.22
CA PRO A 154 -3.56 8.48 3.68
C PRO A 154 -3.37 7.08 4.28
N ALA A 155 -3.84 6.03 3.60
CA ALA A 155 -3.67 4.66 4.04
C ALA A 155 -2.23 4.18 3.94
N VAL A 156 -1.52 4.55 2.86
CA VAL A 156 -0.09 4.26 2.69
C VAL A 156 0.72 4.91 3.82
N GLU A 157 0.41 6.15 4.18
CA GLU A 157 1.08 6.86 5.27
C GLU A 157 0.79 6.25 6.64
N VAL A 158 -0.43 5.76 6.88
CA VAL A 158 -0.76 4.99 8.09
C VAL A 158 0.13 3.75 8.20
N ILE A 159 0.21 2.94 7.14
CA ILE A 159 1.03 1.72 7.11
C ILE A 159 2.53 2.04 7.23
N ASN A 160 2.99 3.16 6.65
CA ASN A 160 4.36 3.66 6.79
C ASN A 160 4.65 4.26 8.17
N GLY A 161 3.66 4.34 9.07
CA GLY A 161 3.86 4.77 10.45
C GLY A 161 3.91 6.29 10.62
N ALA A 162 3.16 7.06 9.80
CA ALA A 162 3.07 8.52 9.93
C ALA A 162 2.62 8.98 11.33
N THR A 163 1.89 8.13 12.06
CA THR A 163 1.54 8.34 13.46
C THR A 163 1.47 7.02 14.23
N ARG A 164 1.79 7.08 15.53
CA ARG A 164 1.60 5.96 16.48
C ARG A 164 0.27 6.01 17.22
N PHE A 165 -0.45 7.13 17.13
CA PHE A 165 -1.75 7.33 17.76
C PHE A 165 -2.84 6.73 16.89
N LEU A 166 -3.84 6.08 17.50
CA LEU A 166 -4.90 5.38 16.77
C LEU A 166 -5.89 6.37 16.13
N GLU A 167 -6.11 7.51 16.77
CA GLU A 167 -7.09 8.51 16.33
C GLU A 167 -6.74 9.07 14.95
N PRO A 168 -5.51 9.57 14.70
CA PRO A 168 -5.16 10.05 13.36
C PRO A 168 -5.06 8.91 12.35
N GLN A 169 -4.72 7.69 12.77
CA GLN A 169 -4.73 6.52 11.87
C GLN A 169 -6.14 6.24 11.36
N LEU A 170 -7.12 6.13 12.26
CA LEU A 170 -8.51 5.89 11.89
C LEU A 170 -9.07 7.02 11.04
N MET A 171 -8.78 8.29 11.37
CA MET A 171 -9.22 9.43 10.56
C MET A 171 -8.69 9.35 9.13
N MET A 172 -7.39 9.04 8.95
CA MET A 172 -6.80 8.88 7.62
C MET A 172 -7.38 7.69 6.85
N LEU A 173 -7.55 6.54 7.50
CA LEU A 173 -8.17 5.35 6.89
C LEU A 173 -9.63 5.60 6.51
N ALA A 174 -10.40 6.29 7.36
CA ALA A 174 -11.78 6.64 7.07
C ALA A 174 -11.89 7.61 5.87
N ILE A 175 -10.96 8.58 5.76
CA ILE A 175 -10.87 9.46 4.58
C ILE A 175 -10.51 8.65 3.33
N SER A 176 -9.58 7.70 3.41
CA SER A 176 -9.25 6.80 2.31
C SER A 176 -10.48 6.02 1.84
N LEU A 177 -11.23 5.41 2.76
CA LEU A 177 -12.45 4.66 2.42
C LEU A 177 -13.57 5.54 1.86
N ASP A 178 -13.72 6.76 2.37
CA ASP A 178 -14.65 7.75 1.82
C ASP A 178 -14.33 8.07 0.36
N ARG A 179 -13.05 8.29 0.05
CA ARG A 179 -12.57 8.58 -1.31
C ARG A 179 -12.64 7.37 -2.23
N PHE A 180 -12.31 6.18 -1.75
CA PHE A 180 -12.49 4.93 -2.50
C PHE A 180 -13.96 4.68 -2.85
N GLY A 181 -14.88 4.96 -1.93
CA GLY A 181 -16.31 4.85 -2.20
C GLY A 181 -16.79 5.90 -3.21
N TYR A 182 -16.37 7.16 -3.05
CA TYR A 182 -16.66 8.24 -3.99
C TYR A 182 -16.18 7.90 -5.41
N PHE A 183 -14.94 7.44 -5.55
CA PHE A 183 -14.35 7.01 -6.82
C PHE A 183 -15.16 5.90 -7.50
N ARG A 184 -15.84 5.05 -6.74
CA ARG A 184 -16.68 3.96 -7.27
C ARG A 184 -18.10 4.38 -7.66
N PHE A 185 -18.62 5.44 -7.07
CA PHE A 185 -19.94 5.95 -7.45
C PHE A 185 -19.90 6.68 -8.80
N GLN A 186 -18.80 7.39 -9.10
CA GLN A 186 -18.56 8.11 -10.37
C GLN A 186 -19.70 9.03 -10.84
N ASP A 187 -20.53 9.51 -9.93
CA ASP A 187 -21.74 10.27 -10.28
C ASP A 187 -21.75 11.70 -9.73
N GLY A 188 -20.65 12.12 -9.07
CA GLY A 188 -20.47 13.46 -8.52
C GLY A 188 -21.41 13.79 -7.34
N ASN A 189 -22.25 12.85 -6.90
CA ASN A 189 -23.25 13.13 -5.87
C ASN A 189 -22.63 13.10 -4.47
N ARG A 190 -22.98 14.10 -3.66
CA ARG A 190 -22.57 14.15 -2.25
C ARG A 190 -23.36 13.13 -1.44
N ARG A 191 -22.65 12.26 -0.73
CA ARG A 191 -23.23 11.27 0.18
C ARG A 191 -22.59 11.34 1.57
N PRO A 192 -23.27 10.84 2.60
CA PRO A 192 -22.64 10.54 3.88
C PRO A 192 -21.46 9.57 3.71
N MET A 193 -20.42 9.74 4.52
CA MET A 193 -19.21 8.90 4.50
C MET A 193 -19.53 7.40 4.66
N HIS A 194 -20.50 7.04 5.49
CA HIS A 194 -20.89 5.64 5.66
C HIS A 194 -21.46 5.01 4.39
N ASP A 195 -22.05 5.77 3.45
CA ASP A 195 -22.50 5.21 2.17
C ASP A 195 -21.31 4.83 1.29
N HIS A 196 -20.27 5.68 1.27
CA HIS A 196 -19.02 5.40 0.58
C HIS A 196 -18.28 4.20 1.18
N ILE A 197 -18.21 4.11 2.52
CA ILE A 197 -17.59 2.96 3.20
C ILE A 197 -18.40 1.69 2.95
N ASN A 198 -19.73 1.74 3.00
CA ASN A 198 -20.59 0.59 2.70
C ASN A 198 -20.43 0.13 1.25
N LYS A 199 -20.20 1.05 0.30
CA LYS A 199 -19.87 0.71 -1.09
C LYS A 199 -18.52 -0.02 -1.19
N CYS A 200 -17.52 0.40 -0.42
CA CYS A 200 -16.22 -0.29 -0.35
C CYS A 200 -16.36 -1.72 0.18
N LEU A 201 -17.14 -1.92 1.25
CA LEU A 201 -17.43 -3.24 1.80
C LEU A 201 -18.18 -4.12 0.81
N GLU A 202 -19.17 -3.56 0.12
CA GLU A 202 -19.97 -4.26 -0.89
C GLU A 202 -19.13 -4.77 -2.06
N GLN A 203 -18.30 -3.90 -2.64
CA GLN A 203 -17.49 -4.26 -3.81
C GLN A 203 -16.36 -5.23 -3.45
N ALA A 204 -15.82 -5.12 -2.23
CA ALA A 204 -14.85 -6.08 -1.73
C ALA A 204 -15.48 -7.43 -1.32
N GLY A 205 -16.81 -7.57 -1.36
CA GLY A 205 -17.50 -8.81 -0.95
C GLY A 205 -17.33 -9.12 0.55
N LEU A 206 -17.21 -8.08 1.38
CA LEU A 206 -16.93 -8.22 2.81
C LEU A 206 -18.21 -8.34 3.62
N ASP A 207 -18.31 -9.42 4.39
CA ASP A 207 -19.37 -9.65 5.37
C ASP A 207 -18.79 -10.35 6.61
N TRP A 208 -19.04 -9.75 7.77
CA TRP A 208 -18.56 -10.21 9.08
C TRP A 208 -19.72 -10.18 10.08
N PRO A 209 -20.68 -11.12 9.99
CA PRO A 209 -21.85 -11.14 10.87
C PRO A 209 -21.50 -11.23 12.35
N GLU A 210 -20.33 -11.77 12.68
CA GLU A 210 -19.76 -11.81 14.03
C GLU A 210 -19.41 -10.42 14.59
N ILE A 211 -19.11 -9.44 13.73
CA ILE A 211 -18.90 -8.05 14.12
C ILE A 211 -20.24 -7.31 14.08
N GLY A 212 -20.99 -7.46 12.99
CA GLY A 212 -22.28 -6.81 12.81
C GLY A 212 -22.64 -6.63 11.34
N PRO A 213 -23.83 -6.10 11.02
CA PRO A 213 -24.23 -5.88 9.64
C PRO A 213 -23.29 -4.89 8.93
N ARG A 214 -23.02 -5.12 7.65
CA ARG A 214 -22.16 -4.26 6.79
C ARG A 214 -22.41 -2.76 6.95
N LEU A 215 -23.68 -2.35 6.92
CA LEU A 215 -24.07 -0.95 7.12
C LEU A 215 -23.74 -0.44 8.53
N GLY A 216 -23.84 -1.31 9.54
CA GLY A 216 -23.44 -1.01 10.91
C GLY A 216 -21.94 -0.72 11.00
N ILE A 217 -21.10 -1.59 10.41
CA ILE A 217 -19.63 -1.40 10.35
C ILE A 217 -19.29 -0.07 9.66
N ALA A 218 -19.91 0.20 8.50
CA ALA A 218 -19.68 1.45 7.77
C ALA A 218 -20.05 2.69 8.60
N LYS A 219 -21.17 2.63 9.33
CA LYS A 219 -21.57 3.69 10.25
C LYS A 219 -20.65 3.81 11.46
N ALA A 220 -20.15 2.71 12.01
CA ALA A 220 -19.21 2.76 13.15
C ALA A 220 -17.93 3.51 12.76
N ILE A 221 -17.30 3.16 11.63
CA ILE A 221 -16.12 3.90 11.12
C ILE A 221 -16.45 5.39 10.93
N SER A 222 -17.58 5.68 10.28
CA SER A 222 -17.99 7.07 10.03
C SER A 222 -18.30 7.84 11.32
N ASN A 223 -18.94 7.21 12.30
CA ASN A 223 -19.30 7.82 13.57
C ASN A 223 -18.05 8.14 14.37
N VAL A 224 -17.15 7.17 14.55
CA VAL A 224 -15.91 7.38 15.29
C VAL A 224 -15.07 8.48 14.62
N ASN A 225 -14.92 8.48 13.29
CA ASN A 225 -14.23 9.59 12.62
C ASN A 225 -14.90 10.96 12.89
N ASN A 226 -16.23 11.03 12.99
CA ASN A 226 -16.92 12.27 13.31
C ASN A 226 -16.72 12.67 14.79
N ASP A 227 -16.72 11.70 15.69
CA ASP A 227 -16.51 11.93 17.12
C ASP A 227 -15.08 12.42 17.39
N LEU A 228 -14.07 11.87 16.70
CA LEU A 228 -12.68 12.34 16.77
C LEU A 228 -12.48 13.77 16.24
N LYS A 229 -13.34 14.25 15.32
CA LYS A 229 -13.27 15.60 14.73
C LYS A 229 -13.90 16.67 15.62
N HIS A 230 -14.76 16.29 16.57
CA HIS A 230 -15.61 17.20 17.31
C HIS A 230 -15.38 17.05 18.82
N PRO A 231 -14.57 17.93 19.44
CA PRO A 231 -14.16 17.80 20.85
C PRO A 231 -15.32 17.96 21.85
N ASP A 232 -16.48 18.42 21.39
CA ASP A 232 -17.71 18.62 22.15
C ASP A 232 -18.60 17.37 22.25
N ARG A 233 -18.23 16.27 21.58
CA ARG A 233 -18.99 15.01 21.66
C ARG A 233 -18.60 14.19 22.90
N SER A 234 -19.61 13.74 23.63
CA SER A 234 -19.47 12.97 24.87
C SER A 234 -19.19 11.48 24.66
N ASP A 235 -19.50 10.94 23.47
CA ASP A 235 -19.29 9.55 23.11
C ASP A 235 -17.93 9.42 22.41
N TYR A 236 -16.86 9.27 23.19
CA TYR A 236 -15.55 8.90 22.67
C TYR A 236 -15.43 7.37 22.67
N PRO A 237 -14.90 6.74 21.61
CA PRO A 237 -14.71 5.29 21.61
C PRO A 237 -13.75 4.88 22.73
N GLU A 238 -13.97 3.71 23.32
CA GLU A 238 -12.97 3.12 24.21
C GLU A 238 -11.71 2.75 23.41
N THR A 239 -10.56 2.69 24.07
CA THR A 239 -9.27 2.39 23.40
C THR A 239 -9.32 1.07 22.62
N ASP A 240 -10.00 0.09 23.17
CA ASP A 240 -10.18 -1.24 22.58
C ASP A 240 -11.06 -1.20 21.32
N GLU A 241 -12.17 -0.44 21.35
CA GLU A 241 -13.03 -0.20 20.19
C GLU A 241 -12.26 0.52 19.08
N LEU A 242 -11.50 1.56 19.46
CA LEU A 242 -10.68 2.34 18.55
C LEU A 242 -9.59 1.49 17.90
N ALA A 243 -8.92 0.61 18.67
CA ALA A 243 -7.92 -0.30 18.14
C ALA A 243 -8.53 -1.32 17.16
N ALA A 244 -9.66 -1.94 17.55
CA ALA A 244 -10.35 -2.92 16.72
C ALA A 244 -10.85 -2.30 15.40
N ILE A 245 -11.52 -1.15 15.46
CA ILE A 245 -12.07 -0.49 14.26
C ILE A 245 -10.97 0.08 13.35
N THR A 246 -9.83 0.50 13.90
CA THR A 246 -8.67 0.95 13.10
C THR A 246 -8.08 -0.20 12.31
N ARG A 247 -7.85 -1.36 12.93
CA ARG A 247 -7.37 -2.57 12.25
C ARG A 247 -8.32 -3.03 11.15
N LEU A 248 -9.63 -3.00 11.44
CA LEU A 248 -10.64 -3.36 10.46
C LEU A 248 -10.65 -2.37 9.29
N ALA A 249 -10.55 -1.06 9.54
CA ALA A 249 -10.48 -0.06 8.49
C ALA A 249 -9.25 -0.24 7.59
N GLU A 250 -8.09 -0.57 8.15
CA GLU A 250 -6.88 -0.88 7.38
C GLU A 250 -7.07 -2.11 6.48
N LEU A 251 -7.64 -3.19 7.03
CA LEU A 251 -7.99 -4.39 6.25
C LEU A 251 -8.93 -4.04 5.09
N ILE A 252 -10.00 -3.27 5.35
CA ILE A 252 -10.96 -2.87 4.32
C ILE A 252 -10.26 -2.07 3.23
N VAL A 253 -9.35 -1.14 3.56
CA VAL A 253 -8.59 -0.39 2.56
C VAL A 253 -7.75 -1.32 1.69
N ARG A 254 -7.01 -2.27 2.29
CA ARG A 254 -6.19 -3.23 1.53
C ARG A 254 -7.04 -4.11 0.63
N MET A 255 -8.24 -4.50 1.08
CA MET A 255 -9.21 -5.26 0.28
C MET A 255 -9.69 -4.54 -0.97
N GLN A 256 -9.57 -3.20 -1.03
CA GLN A 256 -9.98 -2.44 -2.22
C GLN A 256 -9.13 -2.78 -3.44
N LEU A 257 -7.87 -3.22 -3.23
CA LEU A 257 -6.96 -3.57 -4.32
C LEU A 257 -7.50 -4.70 -5.21
N PHE A 258 -8.19 -5.69 -4.64
CA PHE A 258 -8.66 -6.85 -5.40
C PHE A 258 -9.66 -6.45 -6.48
N ASP A 259 -10.62 -5.60 -6.10
CA ASP A 259 -11.63 -5.07 -7.01
C ASP A 259 -11.01 -4.08 -8.02
N ILE A 260 -10.21 -3.13 -7.55
CA ILE A 260 -9.61 -2.08 -8.39
C ILE A 260 -8.70 -2.66 -9.48
N LEU A 261 -7.93 -3.70 -9.14
CA LEU A 261 -6.94 -4.30 -10.04
C LEU A 261 -7.45 -5.58 -10.72
N GLY A 262 -8.69 -5.98 -10.49
CA GLY A 262 -9.27 -7.19 -11.09
C GLY A 262 -8.54 -8.47 -10.67
N VAL A 263 -8.05 -8.53 -9.44
CA VAL A 263 -7.40 -9.73 -8.88
C VAL A 263 -8.44 -10.81 -8.65
N SER A 264 -8.05 -12.06 -8.90
CA SER A 264 -8.96 -13.21 -8.82
C SER A 264 -9.67 -13.36 -7.47
N ASP A 265 -10.90 -13.86 -7.51
CA ASP A 265 -11.71 -14.14 -6.33
C ASP A 265 -11.05 -15.21 -5.43
N GLU A 266 -10.28 -16.13 -6.02
CA GLU A 266 -9.50 -17.14 -5.30
C GLU A 266 -8.44 -16.50 -4.40
N LEU A 267 -7.66 -15.55 -4.92
CA LEU A 267 -6.65 -14.81 -4.16
C LEU A 267 -7.31 -13.91 -3.11
N ARG A 268 -8.43 -13.26 -3.45
CA ARG A 268 -9.23 -12.49 -2.48
C ARG A 268 -9.67 -13.36 -1.31
N ALA A 269 -10.20 -14.55 -1.60
CA ALA A 269 -10.63 -15.49 -0.58
C ALA A 269 -9.45 -16.03 0.24
N ALA A 270 -8.29 -16.24 -0.37
CA ALA A 270 -7.07 -16.63 0.34
C ALA A 270 -6.59 -15.53 1.31
N PHE A 271 -6.60 -14.27 0.89
CA PHE A 271 -6.24 -13.15 1.74
C PHE A 271 -7.20 -12.96 2.92
N LEU A 272 -8.50 -13.20 2.74
CA LEU A 272 -9.47 -13.19 3.86
C LEU A 272 -9.24 -14.29 4.91
N ARG A 273 -8.47 -15.34 4.56
CA ARG A 273 -8.04 -16.39 5.50
C ARG A 273 -6.64 -16.14 6.08
N SER A 274 -6.00 -15.03 5.72
CA SER A 274 -4.68 -14.66 6.23
C SER A 274 -4.73 -14.26 7.71
N ASN A 275 -3.58 -14.30 8.37
CA ASN A 275 -3.46 -13.85 9.76
C ASN A 275 -3.89 -12.39 9.94
N ASP A 276 -3.64 -11.51 8.98
CA ASP A 276 -4.04 -10.10 9.06
C ASP A 276 -5.57 -9.96 9.12
N ALA A 277 -6.26 -10.65 8.21
CA ALA A 277 -7.72 -10.63 8.16
C ALA A 277 -8.32 -11.26 9.43
N LEU A 278 -7.77 -12.40 9.87
CA LEU A 278 -8.20 -13.06 11.10
C LEU A 278 -7.97 -12.17 12.33
N GLN A 279 -6.83 -11.49 12.45
CA GLN A 279 -6.53 -10.62 13.59
C GLN A 279 -7.44 -9.39 13.63
N ALA A 280 -7.80 -8.82 12.48
CA ALA A 280 -8.72 -7.69 12.41
C ALA A 280 -10.12 -8.08 12.93
N VAL A 281 -10.62 -9.27 12.57
CA VAL A 281 -11.89 -9.80 13.06
C VAL A 281 -11.79 -10.23 14.53
N GLN A 282 -10.71 -10.91 14.90
CA GLN A 282 -10.48 -11.39 16.27
C GLN A 282 -10.37 -10.26 17.29
N ALA A 283 -9.94 -9.06 16.86
CA ALA A 283 -9.94 -7.87 17.71
C ALA A 283 -11.34 -7.54 18.24
N PHE A 284 -12.40 -7.83 17.48
CA PHE A 284 -13.78 -7.68 17.94
C PHE A 284 -14.23 -8.85 18.78
N THR A 285 -14.06 -10.08 18.27
CA THR A 285 -14.63 -11.27 18.91
C THR A 285 -13.99 -11.58 20.26
N THR A 286 -12.69 -11.33 20.41
CA THR A 286 -11.97 -11.59 21.68
C THR A 286 -12.38 -10.62 22.78
N LEU A 287 -12.70 -9.38 22.39
CA LEU A 287 -13.13 -8.32 23.29
C LEU A 287 -14.65 -8.32 23.50
N GLY A 288 -15.39 -9.22 22.84
CA GLY A 288 -16.84 -9.28 22.89
C GLY A 288 -17.52 -8.04 22.29
N ILE A 289 -16.84 -7.33 21.39
CA ILE A 289 -17.34 -6.09 20.76
C ILE A 289 -18.15 -6.47 19.52
N THR A 290 -19.38 -5.96 19.44
CA THR A 290 -20.22 -6.02 18.25
C THR A 290 -20.69 -4.63 17.84
N VAL A 291 -21.20 -4.48 16.62
CA VAL A 291 -21.64 -3.21 16.04
C VAL A 291 -23.11 -3.34 15.63
N THR A 292 -23.93 -2.43 16.12
CA THR A 292 -25.35 -2.34 15.74
C THR A 292 -25.53 -1.78 14.33
N LEU A 293 -26.74 -1.90 13.75
CA LEU A 293 -27.09 -1.25 12.47
C LEU A 293 -26.93 0.29 12.50
N GLY A 294 -26.93 0.89 13.69
CA GLY A 294 -26.69 2.33 13.89
C GLY A 294 -25.20 2.71 13.93
N GLY A 295 -24.29 1.75 13.92
CA GLY A 295 -22.85 1.99 14.08
C GLY A 295 -22.45 2.33 15.50
N LYS A 296 -23.16 1.77 16.50
CA LYS A 296 -22.79 1.84 17.92
C LYS A 296 -22.18 0.51 18.36
N PHE A 297 -21.09 0.58 19.13
CA PHE A 297 -20.45 -0.57 19.74
C PHE A 297 -21.29 -1.11 20.90
N VAL A 298 -21.31 -2.43 21.04
CA VAL A 298 -21.98 -3.16 22.12
C VAL A 298 -21.02 -4.21 22.64
N HIS A 299 -20.72 -4.13 23.93
CA HIS A 299 -19.91 -5.12 24.63
C HIS A 299 -20.82 -6.22 25.14
N SER A 300 -20.53 -7.44 24.73
CA SER A 300 -21.13 -8.61 25.37
C SER A 300 -20.50 -8.78 26.74
N ILE A 301 -21.32 -8.64 27.79
CA ILE A 301 -20.88 -8.87 29.16
C ILE A 301 -20.49 -10.35 29.25
N SER A 302 -19.19 -10.63 29.32
CA SER A 302 -18.70 -11.94 29.69
C SER A 302 -19.05 -12.14 31.18
N ILE A 303 -19.98 -13.06 31.44
CA ILE A 303 -20.29 -13.56 32.79
C ILE A 303 -19.17 -14.49 33.24
#